data_AF-A0A922WP12-F1
#
_entry.id   AF-A0A922WP12-F1
#
_cell.length_a   1.000
_cell.length_b   1.000
_cell.length_c   1.000
_cell.angle_alpha   90.00
_cell.angle_beta   90.00
_cell.angle_gamma   90.00
#
_symmetry.space_group_name_H-M   'P 1'
#
loop_
_entity.id
_entity.type
_entity.pdbx_description
1 polymer ?
#
loop_
_entity_poly.entity_id
_entity_poly.type
_entity_poly.pdbx_seq_one_letter_code
_entity_poly.pdbx_strand_id
1 'polypeptide(L)'
;MPNSDGARRSLRKQLKRRAANRILRSVMRTTVKKTRFTLAAVVTGGPEEAAVTELRVAIKKIDQMAARGLIHKNKAARDKSRLTISFNKAVAAKNAKAAAVTE
;
A
#
# COMPACT_ATOMS: atom_id res chain seq x y z
N MET A 1 32.27 -11.82 10.87
CA MET A 1 31.75 -13.21 10.84
C MET A 1 31.23 -13.55 12.24
N PRO A 2 30.20 -14.39 12.45
CA PRO A 2 29.76 -14.76 13.79
C PRO A 2 30.91 -15.36 14.60
N ASN A 3 31.14 -14.84 15.80
CA ASN A 3 32.23 -15.24 16.70
C ASN A 3 31.83 -16.35 17.69
N SER A 4 30.57 -16.78 17.68
CA SER A 4 30.03 -17.83 18.53
C SER A 4 28.97 -18.66 17.81
N ASP A 5 28.73 -19.89 18.26
CA ASP A 5 27.70 -20.77 17.70
C ASP A 5 26.28 -20.22 17.88
N GLY A 6 26.04 -19.49 18.97
CA GLY A 6 24.80 -18.74 19.19
C GLY A 6 24.59 -17.67 18.12
N ALA A 7 25.63 -16.89 17.82
CA ALA A 7 25.59 -15.88 16.77
C ALA A 7 25.40 -16.50 15.37
N ARG A 8 26.07 -17.63 15.08
CA ARG A 8 25.90 -18.35 13.80
C ARG A 8 24.48 -18.87 13.61
N ARG A 9 23.84 -19.38 14.67
CA ARG A 9 22.42 -19.80 14.65
C ARG A 9 21.47 -18.61 14.44
N SER A 10 21.70 -17.50 15.13
CA SER A 10 20.90 -16.29 14.99
C SER A 10 20.98 -15.68 13.59
N LEU A 11 22.19 -15.64 13.00
CA LEU A 11 22.39 -15.18 11.63
C LEU A 11 21.57 -15.99 10.62
N ARG A 12 21.60 -17.34 10.72
CA ARG A 12 20.80 -18.21 9.84
C ARG A 12 19.29 -17.91 9.96
N LYS A 13 18.78 -17.73 11.17
CA LYS A 13 17.36 -17.38 11.41
C LYS A 13 17.03 -15.99 10.84
N GLN A 14 17.92 -15.02 11.02
CA GLN A 14 17.74 -13.65 10.53
C GLN A 14 17.68 -13.59 9.00
N LEU A 15 18.56 -14.32 8.30
CA LEU A 15 18.58 -14.36 6.84
C LEU A 15 17.24 -14.90 6.28
N LYS A 16 16.71 -15.98 6.84
CA LYS A 16 15.41 -16.54 6.46
C LYS A 16 14.27 -15.53 6.68
N ARG A 17 14.21 -14.91 7.87
CA ARG A 17 13.21 -13.88 8.19
C ARG A 17 13.33 -12.65 7.29
N ARG A 18 14.56 -12.21 7.00
CA ARG A 18 14.83 -11.07 6.11
C ARG A 18 14.31 -11.34 4.70
N ALA A 19 14.56 -12.53 4.14
CA ALA A 19 14.07 -12.90 2.81
C ALA A 19 12.53 -12.86 2.74
N ALA A 20 11.85 -13.51 3.69
CA ALA A 20 10.39 -13.51 3.75
C ALA A 20 9.80 -12.10 3.93
N ASN A 21 10.35 -11.31 4.87
CA ASN A 21 9.88 -9.95 5.13
C ASN A 21 10.13 -9.01 3.95
N ARG A 22 11.19 -9.22 3.17
CA ARG A 22 11.46 -8.45 1.95
C ARG A 22 10.34 -8.65 0.94
N ILE A 23 9.91 -9.90 0.72
CA ILE A 23 8.83 -10.24 -0.22
C ILE A 23 7.52 -9.60 0.24
N LEU A 24 7.16 -9.77 1.51
CA LEU A 24 5.92 -9.20 2.06
C LEU A 24 5.87 -7.66 1.96
N ARG A 25 6.99 -6.99 2.27
CA ARG A 25 7.09 -5.52 2.10
C ARG A 25 7.01 -5.12 0.64
N SER A 26 7.60 -5.90 -0.27
CA SER A 26 7.51 -5.65 -1.71
C SER A 26 6.05 -5.71 -2.17
N VAL A 27 5.35 -6.79 -1.84
CA VAL A 27 3.92 -6.97 -2.18
C VAL A 27 3.08 -5.79 -1.69
N MET A 28 3.25 -5.37 -0.43
CA MET A 28 2.56 -4.20 0.12
C MET A 28 2.83 -2.92 -0.70
N ARG A 29 4.10 -2.66 -1.04
CA ARG A 29 4.47 -1.48 -1.84
C ARG A 29 3.88 -1.55 -3.24
N THR A 30 3.89 -2.73 -3.86
CA THR A 30 3.31 -2.93 -5.19
C THR A 30 1.80 -2.69 -5.18
N THR A 31 1.07 -3.17 -4.16
CA THR A 31 -0.38 -2.90 -4.02
C THR A 31 -0.66 -1.41 -3.81
N VAL A 32 0.18 -0.69 -3.05
CA VAL A 32 0.06 0.77 -2.88
C VAL A 32 0.39 1.52 -4.19
N LYS A 33 1.33 1.00 -4.99
CA LYS A 33 1.65 1.58 -6.30
C LYS A 33 0.50 1.37 -7.30
N LYS A 34 -0.09 0.17 -7.33
CA LYS A 34 -1.25 -0.16 -8.17
C LYS A 34 -2.44 0.75 -7.87
N THR A 35 -2.80 0.90 -6.60
CA THR A 35 -3.87 1.84 -6.19
C THR A 35 -3.60 3.27 -6.64
N ARG A 36 -2.38 3.78 -6.49
CA ARG A 36 -2.05 5.14 -6.97
C ARG A 36 -2.20 5.28 -8.49
N PHE A 37 -1.85 4.24 -9.24
CA PHE A 37 -2.01 4.22 -10.69
C PHE A 37 -3.48 4.20 -11.10
N THR A 38 -4.29 3.35 -10.47
CA THR A 38 -5.75 3.31 -10.73
C THR A 38 -6.44 4.61 -10.35
N LEU A 39 -6.02 5.25 -9.25
CA LEU A 39 -6.50 6.59 -8.88
C LEU A 39 -6.19 7.66 -9.93
N ALA A 40 -5.00 7.61 -10.54
CA ALA A 40 -4.65 8.54 -11.61
C ALA A 40 -5.54 8.34 -12.85
N ALA A 41 -5.91 7.09 -13.17
CA ALA A 41 -6.82 6.78 -14.26
C ALA A 41 -8.26 7.25 -14.01
N VAL A 42 -8.72 7.29 -12.75
CA VAL A 42 -10.04 7.87 -12.40
C VAL A 42 -10.11 9.35 -12.76
N VAL A 43 -9.03 10.10 -12.56
CA VAL A 43 -8.96 11.54 -12.88
C VAL A 43 -9.09 11.82 -14.39
N THR A 44 -8.78 10.83 -15.24
CA THR A 44 -8.94 10.91 -16.70
C THR A 44 -10.26 10.33 -17.19
N GLY A 45 -11.21 10.02 -16.30
CA GLY A 45 -12.53 9.49 -16.65
C GLY A 45 -12.68 7.98 -16.51
N GLY A 46 -11.72 7.29 -15.88
CA GLY A 46 -11.80 5.84 -15.65
C GLY A 46 -12.90 5.42 -14.65
N PRO A 47 -13.21 4.11 -14.58
CA PRO A 47 -14.25 3.57 -13.71
C PRO A 47 -13.88 3.71 -12.23
N GLU A 48 -14.79 4.31 -11.45
CA GLU A 48 -14.60 4.52 -10.00
C GLU A 48 -14.63 3.22 -9.20
N GLU A 49 -15.42 2.24 -9.63
CA GLU A 49 -15.56 0.94 -8.97
C GLU A 49 -14.22 0.20 -8.88
N ALA A 50 -13.40 0.29 -9.92
CA ALA A 50 -12.06 -0.27 -9.95
C ALA A 50 -11.13 0.40 -8.92
N ALA A 51 -11.30 1.70 -8.67
CA ALA A 51 -10.53 2.39 -7.64
C ALA A 51 -11.00 2.05 -6.22
N VAL A 52 -12.31 1.86 -6.00
CA VAL A 52 -12.86 1.46 -4.70
C VAL A 52 -12.38 0.05 -4.31
N THR A 53 -12.44 -0.89 -5.25
CA THR A 53 -11.99 -2.27 -5.04
C THR A 53 -10.49 -2.34 -4.71
N GLU A 54 -9.65 -1.67 -5.50
CA GLU A 54 -8.21 -1.60 -5.25
C GLU A 54 -7.88 -0.91 -3.92
N LEU A 55 -8.59 0.16 -3.55
CA LEU A 55 -8.42 0.83 -2.26
C LEU A 55 -8.71 -0.12 -1.09
N ARG A 56 -9.80 -0.89 -1.16
CA ARG A 56 -10.15 -1.89 -0.14
C ARG A 56 -9.06 -2.97 -0.02
N VAL A 57 -8.53 -3.44 -1.15
CA VAL A 57 -7.44 -4.43 -1.17
C VAL A 57 -6.16 -3.85 -0.54
N ALA A 58 -5.79 -2.61 -0.87
CA ALA A 58 -4.61 -1.97 -0.32
C ALA A 58 -4.73 -1.75 1.20
N ILE A 59 -5.88 -1.28 1.69
CA ILE A 59 -6.14 -1.12 3.13
C ILE A 59 -5.99 -2.47 3.84
N LYS A 60 -6.63 -3.52 3.31
CA LYS A 60 -6.53 -4.89 3.88
C LYS A 60 -5.08 -5.35 3.96
N LYS A 61 -4.28 -5.13 2.90
CA LYS A 61 -2.86 -5.54 2.88
C LYS A 61 -2.02 -4.73 3.86
N ILE A 62 -2.25 -3.43 4.00
CA ILE A 62 -1.55 -2.57 4.97
C ILE A 62 -1.84 -3.06 6.39
N ASP A 63 -3.10 -3.32 6.73
CA ASP A 63 -3.48 -3.76 8.08
C ASP A 63 -2.95 -5.16 8.39
N GLN A 64 -2.94 -6.08 7.41
CA GLN A 64 -2.28 -7.38 7.55
C GLN A 64 -0.78 -7.27 7.85
N MET A 65 -0.08 -6.29 7.24
CA MET A 65 1.35 -6.09 7.52
C MET A 65 1.60 -5.46 8.88
N ALA A 66 0.68 -4.61 9.35
CA ALA A 66 0.73 -4.02 10.68
C ALA A 66 0.49 -5.08 11.77
N ALA A 67 -0.51 -5.94 11.60
CA ALA A 67 -0.81 -7.03 12.51
C ALA A 67 0.36 -8.02 12.65
N ARG A 68 1.11 -8.26 11.56
CA ARG A 68 2.33 -9.09 11.59
C ARG A 68 3.56 -8.37 12.19
N GLY A 69 3.44 -7.10 12.58
CA GLY A 69 4.56 -6.29 13.09
C GLY A 69 5.60 -5.92 12.03
N LEU A 70 5.32 -6.09 10.73
CA LEU A 70 6.26 -5.74 9.66
C LEU A 70 6.36 -4.22 9.45
N ILE A 71 5.27 -3.51 9.72
CA ILE A 71 5.18 -2.05 9.72
C ILE A 71 4.60 -1.57 11.05
N HIS A 72 5.00 -0.39 11.50
CA HIS A 72 4.46 0.20 12.71
C HIS A 72 3.00 0.66 12.50
N LYS A 73 2.18 0.61 13.56
CA LYS A 73 0.76 1.05 13.54
C LYS A 73 0.59 2.47 12.98
N ASN A 74 1.47 3.40 13.36
CA ASN A 74 1.44 4.78 12.85
C ASN A 74 1.79 4.86 11.36
N LYS A 75 2.65 3.97 10.87
CA LYS A 75 2.93 3.91 9.43
C LYS A 75 1.72 3.40 8.66
N ALA A 76 1.07 2.35 9.17
CA ALA A 76 -0.17 1.84 8.59
C ALA A 76 -1.27 2.92 8.56
N ALA A 77 -1.50 3.61 9.69
CA ALA A 77 -2.47 4.71 9.77
C ALA A 77 -2.17 5.84 8.77
N ARG A 78 -0.90 6.25 8.67
CA ARG A 78 -0.46 7.30 7.72
C ARG A 78 -0.67 6.88 6.27
N ASP A 79 -0.33 5.64 5.93
CA ASP A 79 -0.47 5.13 4.57
C ASP A 79 -1.95 4.99 4.18
N LYS A 80 -2.82 4.55 5.12
CA LYS A 80 -4.29 4.53 4.92
C LYS A 80 -4.85 5.93 4.71
N SER A 81 -4.55 6.87 5.60
CA SER A 81 -5.01 8.25 5.51
C SER A 81 -4.63 8.90 4.18
N ARG A 82 -3.36 8.75 3.74
CA ARG A 82 -2.90 9.29 2.47
C ARG A 82 -3.64 8.70 1.27
N LEU A 83 -3.89 7.39 1.26
CA LEU A 83 -4.62 6.74 0.17
C LEU A 83 -6.08 7.20 0.09
N THR A 84 -6.76 7.31 1.23
CA THR A 84 -8.14 7.80 1.28
C THR A 84 -8.25 9.25 0.82
N ILE A 85 -7.33 10.12 1.27
CA ILE A 85 -7.29 11.52 0.81
C ILE A 85 -7.05 11.59 -0.70
N SER A 86 -6.12 10.79 -1.24
CA SER A 86 -5.88 10.73 -2.68
C SER A 86 -7.10 10.23 -3.46
N PHE A 87 -7.84 9.24 -2.95
CA PHE A 87 -9.08 8.77 -3.56
C PHE A 87 -10.14 9.87 -3.61
N ASN A 88 -10.40 10.53 -2.48
CA ASN A 88 -11.39 11.60 -2.41
C ASN A 88 -11.04 12.76 -3.37
N LYS A 89 -9.75 13.12 -3.45
CA LYS A 89 -9.27 14.13 -4.40
C LYS A 89 -9.47 13.71 -5.85
N ALA A 90 -9.22 12.44 -6.18
CA ALA A 90 -9.39 11.93 -7.53
C ALA A 90 -10.86 11.95 -7.98
N VAL A 91 -11.78 11.54 -7.10
CA VAL A 91 -13.23 11.60 -7.34
C VAL A 91 -13.69 13.05 -7.49
N ALA A 92 -13.27 13.95 -6.59
CA ALA A 92 -13.60 15.36 -6.69
C ALA A 92 -13.10 15.99 -8.00
N ALA A 93 -11.88 15.67 -8.43
CA ALA A 93 -11.32 16.14 -9.68
C ALA A 93 -12.05 15.59 -10.91
N LYS A 94 -12.50 14.33 -10.87
CA LYS A 94 -13.34 13.75 -11.92
C LYS A 94 -14.68 14.47 -12.00
N ASN A 95 -15.35 14.71 -10.87
CA ASN A 95 -16.63 15.43 -10.82
C ASN A 95 -16.50 16.87 -11.33
N ALA A 96 -15.44 17.57 -10.95
CA ALA A 96 -15.16 18.93 -11.44
C ALA A 96 -14.97 18.96 -12.96
N LYS A 97 -14.27 17.96 -13.54
CA LYS A 97 -14.14 17.84 -15.00
C LYS A 97 -15.45 17.52 -15.69
N ALA A 98 -16.29 16.66 -15.10
CA ALA A 98 -17.60 16.34 -15.65
C ALA A 98 -18.50 17.58 -15.70
N ALA A 99 -18.48 18.42 -14.66
CA ALA A 99 -19.23 19.68 -14.62
C ALA A 99 -18.75 20.71 -15.67
N ALA A 100 -17.45 20.76 -15.96
CA ALA A 100 -16.88 21.66 -16.97
C ALA A 100 -17.14 21.24 -18.43
N VAL A 101 -17.59 20.00 -18.67
CA VAL A 101 -17.96 19.52 -20.02
C VAL A 101 -19.44 19.80 -20.33
N THR A 102 -20.24 20.10 -19.31
CA THR A 102 -21.66 20.41 -19.44
C THR A 102 -21.99 21.90 -19.62
N GLU A 103 -20.98 22.78 -19.59
CA GLU A 103 -21.07 24.19 -20.03
C GLU A 103 -20.43 24.36 -21.42
#